data_AF-A0A090R0M9-F1
#
_entry.id   AF-A0A090R0M9-F1
#
_cell.length_a   1.000
_cell.length_b   1.000
_cell.length_c   1.000
_cell.angle_alpha   90.00
_cell.angle_beta   90.00
_cell.angle_gamma   90.00
#
_symmetry.space_group_name_H-M   'P 1'
#
loop_
_entity.id
_entity.type
_entity.pdbx_description
1 polymer ?
#
loop_
_entity_poly.entity_id
_entity_poly.type
_entity_poly.pdbx_seq_one_letter_code
_entity_poly.pdbx_strand_id
1 'polypeptide(L)'
;MSKLVLATGNQGKVKEMASLLADFGFDVVAQSDYNVSSVAETGTTFIENAIIKARHAAKETGLPAIADDSGLEVDYLKGAPGIYSARYAGEEASDQPTSTNCWQQWQAYRRNNALRASTVYW
;
A
#
# COMPACT_ATOMS: atom_id res chain seq x y z
N MET A 1 -1.15 -12.43 -24.80
CA MET A 1 -0.89 -11.79 -23.50
C MET A 1 -2.10 -12.03 -22.61
N SER A 2 -1.86 -12.43 -21.37
CA SER A 2 -2.93 -12.65 -20.39
C SER A 2 -3.20 -11.35 -19.64
N LYS A 3 -4.45 -10.91 -19.56
CA LYS A 3 -4.82 -9.70 -18.83
C LYS A 3 -4.80 -9.96 -17.33
N LEU A 4 -4.29 -8.99 -16.58
CA LEU A 4 -4.17 -9.03 -15.14
C LEU A 4 -4.61 -7.69 -14.56
N VAL A 5 -5.55 -7.71 -13.63
CA VAL A 5 -6.06 -6.47 -13.01
C VAL A 5 -5.20 -6.13 -11.79
N LEU A 6 -4.72 -4.90 -11.70
CA LEU A 6 -4.07 -4.39 -10.49
C LEU A 6 -5.08 -3.63 -9.63
N ALA A 7 -5.37 -4.18 -8.45
CA ALA A 7 -6.34 -3.67 -7.50
C ALA A 7 -5.77 -2.51 -6.65
N THR A 8 -5.34 -1.45 -7.33
CA THR A 8 -4.80 -0.23 -6.72
C THR A 8 -5.37 1.02 -7.39
N GLY A 9 -5.55 2.08 -6.61
CA GLY A 9 -5.84 3.41 -7.13
C GLY A 9 -4.59 4.20 -7.54
N ASN A 10 -3.40 3.72 -7.19
CA ASN A 10 -2.15 4.44 -7.43
C ASN A 10 -1.60 4.14 -8.84
N GLN A 11 -1.75 5.10 -9.75
CA GLN A 11 -1.26 5.02 -11.12
C GLN A 11 0.26 4.83 -11.24
N GLY A 12 1.05 5.29 -10.25
CA GLY A 12 2.49 5.04 -10.18
C GLY A 12 2.79 3.55 -10.04
N LYS A 13 2.11 2.88 -9.09
CA LYS A 13 2.25 1.43 -8.87
C LYS A 13 1.79 0.62 -10.08
N VAL A 14 0.73 1.06 -10.77
CA VAL A 14 0.28 0.41 -12.02
C VAL A 14 1.39 0.42 -13.06
N LYS A 15 2.04 1.56 -13.29
CA LYS A 15 3.13 1.67 -14.27
C LYS A 15 4.34 0.81 -13.90
N GLU A 16 4.75 0.83 -12.64
CA GLU A 16 5.87 0.00 -12.16
C GLU A 16 5.56 -1.49 -12.34
N MET A 17 4.38 -1.94 -11.89
CA MET A 17 4.01 -3.36 -11.98
C MET A 17 3.77 -3.80 -13.43
N ALA A 18 3.17 -2.94 -14.26
CA ALA A 18 3.01 -3.19 -15.69
C ALA A 18 4.36 -3.38 -16.38
N SER A 19 5.35 -2.54 -16.07
CA SER A 19 6.70 -2.68 -16.62
C SER A 19 7.35 -3.98 -16.19
N LEU A 20 7.21 -4.39 -14.91
CA LEU A 20 7.84 -5.60 -14.39
C LEU A 20 7.20 -6.88 -14.94
N LEU A 21 5.88 -6.88 -15.12
CA LEU A 21 5.13 -8.07 -15.55
C LEU A 21 4.99 -8.18 -17.08
N ALA A 22 5.29 -7.11 -17.82
CA ALA A 22 5.29 -7.12 -19.29
C ALA A 22 6.27 -8.17 -19.85
N ASP A 23 7.46 -8.30 -19.24
CA ASP A 23 8.48 -9.27 -19.65
C ASP A 23 8.01 -10.73 -19.49
N PHE A 24 7.01 -10.96 -18.65
CA PHE A 24 6.39 -12.27 -18.43
C PHE A 24 5.14 -12.50 -19.29
N GLY A 25 4.80 -11.56 -20.19
CA GLY A 25 3.67 -11.67 -21.12
C GLY A 25 2.30 -11.31 -20.51
N PHE A 26 2.30 -10.60 -19.38
CA PHE A 26 1.09 -10.08 -18.76
C PHE A 26 0.79 -8.66 -19.22
N ASP A 27 -0.49 -8.40 -19.45
CA ASP A 27 -1.04 -7.06 -19.71
C ASP A 27 -1.71 -6.57 -18.42
N VAL A 28 -1.00 -5.70 -17.68
CA VAL A 28 -1.46 -5.19 -16.39
C VAL A 28 -2.33 -3.96 -16.61
N VAL A 29 -3.58 -4.07 -16.20
CA VAL A 29 -4.61 -3.03 -16.34
C VAL A 29 -5.07 -2.56 -14.97
N ALA A 30 -5.38 -1.27 -14.83
CA ALA A 30 -5.83 -0.74 -13.55
C ALA A 30 -7.28 -1.15 -13.27
N GLN A 31 -7.64 -1.40 -12.01
CA GLN A 31 -9.04 -1.66 -11.64
C GLN A 31 -9.97 -0.48 -11.99
N SER A 32 -9.44 0.75 -12.06
CA SER A 32 -10.16 1.95 -12.47
C SER A 32 -10.67 1.87 -13.91
N ASP A 33 -9.97 1.15 -14.79
CA ASP A 33 -10.33 1.02 -16.20
C ASP A 33 -11.59 0.16 -16.38
N TYR A 34 -11.95 -0.61 -15.35
CA TYR A 34 -13.13 -1.46 -15.28
C TYR A 34 -14.25 -0.87 -14.42
N ASN A 35 -14.14 0.39 -14.01
CA ASN A 35 -15.09 1.06 -13.08
C ASN A 35 -15.27 0.30 -11.75
N VAL A 36 -14.24 -0.43 -11.30
CA VAL A 36 -14.26 -1.12 -10.01
C VAL A 36 -13.98 -0.10 -8.91
N SER A 37 -14.88 -0.04 -7.92
CA SER A 37 -14.72 0.83 -6.76
C SER A 37 -13.71 0.26 -5.77
N SER A 38 -13.16 1.13 -4.93
CA SER A 38 -12.31 0.68 -3.81
C SER A 38 -13.15 -0.08 -2.78
N VAL A 39 -12.66 -1.22 -2.33
CA VAL A 39 -13.24 -1.99 -1.22
C VAL A 39 -12.70 -1.50 0.12
N ALA A 40 -13.52 -1.62 1.17
CA ALA A 40 -13.08 -1.32 2.52
C ALA A 40 -11.98 -2.29 3.00
N GLU A 41 -10.86 -1.74 3.45
CA GLU A 41 -9.75 -2.47 4.06
C GLU A 41 -10.10 -2.76 5.53
N THR A 42 -10.69 -3.94 5.76
CA THR A 42 -11.11 -4.41 7.09
C THR A 42 -10.14 -5.42 7.71
N GLY A 43 -9.04 -5.72 7.02
CA GLY A 43 -8.01 -6.63 7.51
C GLY A 43 -7.24 -6.03 8.67
N THR A 44 -6.68 -6.91 9.50
CA THR A 44 -5.81 -6.56 10.62
C THR A 44 -4.33 -6.67 10.26
N THR A 45 -4.04 -7.16 9.05
CA THR A 45 -2.70 -7.32 8.49
C THR A 45 -2.66 -6.84 7.04
N PHE A 46 -1.48 -6.46 6.55
CA PHE A 46 -1.29 -6.07 5.14
C PHE A 46 -1.74 -7.17 4.16
N ILE A 47 -1.43 -8.43 4.49
CA ILE A 47 -1.79 -9.59 3.67
C ILE A 47 -3.30 -9.71 3.54
N GLU A 48 -4.05 -9.56 4.63
CA GLU A 48 -5.52 -9.61 4.59
C GLU A 48 -6.09 -8.51 3.71
N ASN A 49 -5.59 -7.28 3.83
CA ASN A 49 -6.02 -6.15 3.00
C ASN A 49 -5.70 -6.37 1.51
N ALA A 50 -4.51 -6.86 1.19
CA ALA A 50 -4.13 -7.21 -0.17
C ALA A 50 -5.07 -8.28 -0.74
N ILE A 51 -5.35 -9.35 0.02
CA ILE A 51 -6.29 -10.40 -0.41
C ILE A 51 -7.70 -9.84 -0.64
N ILE A 52 -8.20 -8.98 0.26
CA ILE A 52 -9.52 -8.36 0.13
C ILE A 52 -9.60 -7.54 -1.17
N LYS A 53 -8.60 -6.71 -1.44
CA LYS A 53 -8.50 -5.89 -2.67
C LYS A 53 -8.45 -6.75 -3.93
N ALA A 54 -7.57 -7.75 -3.97
CA ALA A 54 -7.42 -8.63 -5.12
C ALA A 54 -8.70 -9.42 -5.39
N ARG A 55 -9.32 -9.98 -4.33
CA ARG A 55 -10.56 -10.74 -4.46
C ARG A 55 -11.72 -9.88 -4.95
N HIS A 56 -11.81 -8.64 -4.48
CA HIS A 56 -12.85 -7.71 -4.94
C HIS A 56 -12.66 -7.40 -6.44
N ALA A 57 -11.46 -6.98 -6.85
CA ALA A 57 -11.18 -6.69 -8.25
C ALA A 57 -11.40 -7.90 -9.17
N ALA A 58 -10.97 -9.10 -8.74
CA ALA A 58 -11.19 -10.33 -9.51
C ALA A 58 -12.68 -10.66 -9.66
N LYS A 59 -13.48 -10.45 -8.60
CA LYS A 59 -14.92 -10.71 -8.62
C LYS A 59 -15.66 -9.76 -9.56
N GLU A 60 -15.33 -8.47 -9.53
CA GLU A 60 -16.02 -7.46 -10.34
C GLU A 60 -15.60 -7.51 -11.83
N THR A 61 -14.33 -7.82 -12.11
CA THR A 61 -13.81 -7.87 -13.49
C THR A 61 -13.91 -9.24 -14.16
N GLY A 62 -14.02 -10.31 -13.37
CA GLY A 62 -13.93 -11.69 -13.86
C GLY A 62 -12.52 -12.10 -14.33
N LEU A 63 -11.51 -11.25 -14.09
CA LEU A 63 -10.13 -11.47 -14.49
C LEU A 63 -9.27 -11.83 -13.27
N PRO A 64 -8.12 -12.51 -13.48
CA PRO A 64 -7.12 -12.63 -12.43
C PRO A 64 -6.68 -11.24 -11.95
N ALA A 65 -6.52 -11.07 -10.63
CA ALA A 65 -6.15 -9.79 -10.04
C ALA A 65 -5.00 -9.93 -9.04
N ILE A 66 -4.13 -8.91 -9.01
CA ILE A 66 -3.08 -8.72 -8.00
C ILE A 66 -3.42 -7.47 -7.20
N ALA A 67 -3.09 -7.48 -5.92
CA ALA A 67 -3.14 -6.32 -5.07
C ALA A 67 -1.87 -6.22 -4.23
N ASP A 68 -1.60 -5.01 -3.78
CA ASP A 68 -0.51 -4.69 -2.88
C ASP A 68 -1.07 -3.85 -1.72
N ASP A 69 -0.58 -4.11 -0.50
CA ASP A 69 -0.88 -3.29 0.68
C ASP A 69 0.42 -2.93 1.39
N SER A 70 0.72 -1.64 1.42
CA SER A 70 2.00 -1.11 1.89
C SER A 70 1.77 -0.16 3.05
N GLY A 71 2.55 -0.28 4.12
CA GLY A 71 2.57 0.65 5.23
C GLY A 71 3.98 0.87 5.78
N LEU A 72 4.14 1.90 6.60
CA LEU A 72 5.34 2.17 7.37
C LEU A 72 5.23 1.49 8.73
N GLU A 73 6.16 0.59 9.02
CA GLU A 73 6.33 0.02 10.35
C GLU A 73 7.59 0.59 10.98
N VAL A 74 7.50 1.03 12.24
CA VAL A 74 8.64 1.54 13.01
C VAL A 74 8.84 0.67 14.23
N ASP A 75 9.98 -0.03 14.31
CA ASP A 75 10.31 -0.92 15.43
C ASP A 75 10.19 -0.22 16.79
N TYR A 76 10.66 1.03 16.87
CA TYR A 76 10.57 1.84 18.09
C TYR A 76 9.13 2.13 18.51
N LEU A 77 8.22 2.24 17.55
CA LEU A 77 6.79 2.42 17.81
C LEU A 77 6.05 1.07 17.87
N LYS A 78 6.79 -0.04 18.08
CA LYS A 78 6.27 -1.42 18.11
C LYS A 78 5.47 -1.77 16.85
N GLY A 79 5.97 -1.35 15.69
CA GLY A 79 5.33 -1.59 14.39
C GLY A 79 4.31 -0.54 13.98
N ALA A 80 4.00 0.46 14.82
CA ALA A 80 3.17 1.58 14.37
C ALA A 80 3.93 2.50 13.40
N PRO A 81 3.24 3.19 12.46
CA PRO A 81 1.79 3.19 12.25
C PRO A 81 1.19 1.94 11.56
N GLY A 82 1.99 1.09 10.94
CA GLY A 82 1.57 -0.19 10.37
C GLY A 82 0.48 -0.04 9.30
N ILE A 83 -0.57 -0.85 9.38
CA ILE A 83 -1.74 -0.78 8.48
C ILE A 83 -2.45 0.58 8.49
N TYR A 84 -2.25 1.40 9.52
CA TYR A 84 -2.86 2.72 9.65
C TYR A 84 -2.00 3.84 9.06
N SER A 85 -0.89 3.52 8.39
CA SER A 85 0.04 4.51 7.85
C SER A 85 -0.63 5.61 7.03
N ALA A 86 -1.60 5.26 6.17
CA ALA A 86 -2.34 6.22 5.36
C ALA A 86 -3.28 7.13 6.17
N ARG A 87 -3.73 6.69 7.36
CA ARG A 87 -4.71 7.39 8.21
C ARG A 87 -4.11 7.98 9.49
N TYR A 88 -2.82 7.74 9.73
CA TYR A 88 -2.15 8.10 10.99
C TYR A 88 -2.07 9.62 11.22
N ALA A 89 -2.28 10.43 10.17
CA ALA A 89 -2.26 11.88 10.22
C ALA A 89 -3.64 12.54 10.49
N GLY A 90 -4.74 11.77 10.59
CA GLY A 90 -6.11 12.31 10.73
C GLY A 90 -6.73 12.70 9.38
N GLU A 91 -8.03 13.06 9.40
CA GLU A 91 -8.87 13.32 8.20
C GLU A 91 -8.40 14.49 7.31
N GLU A 92 -7.44 15.31 7.74
CA GLU A 92 -6.92 16.48 6.99
C GLU A 92 -5.56 16.24 6.30
N ALA A 93 -5.17 14.98 6.08
CA ALA A 93 -3.92 14.64 5.42
C ALA A 93 -3.99 14.89 3.90
N SER A 94 -3.73 16.14 3.50
CA SER A 94 -3.27 16.46 2.14
C SER A 94 -2.00 15.66 1.80
N ASP A 95 -1.68 15.47 0.51
CA ASP A 95 -0.49 14.77 -0.01
C ASP A 95 0.88 15.33 0.48
N GLN A 96 0.88 16.25 1.45
CA GLN A 96 2.06 16.65 2.22
C GLN A 96 2.28 15.71 3.42
N PRO A 97 3.53 15.34 3.66
CA PRO A 97 3.82 13.95 3.95
C PRO A 97 3.51 13.59 5.41
N THR A 98 2.87 12.42 5.56
CA THR A 98 2.85 11.43 6.68
C THR A 98 4.08 11.43 7.60
N SER A 99 5.16 11.94 7.06
CA SER A 99 6.40 12.34 7.68
C SER A 99 6.22 13.12 9.00
N THR A 100 5.41 14.17 9.14
CA THR A 100 5.59 15.11 10.27
C THR A 100 5.35 14.51 11.67
N ASN A 101 4.28 13.74 11.89
CA ASN A 101 4.02 13.11 13.20
C ASN A 101 4.99 11.95 13.50
N CYS A 102 5.28 11.12 12.50
CA CYS A 102 6.25 10.04 12.64
C CYS A 102 7.67 10.60 12.86
N TRP A 103 8.07 11.63 12.12
CA TRP A 103 9.35 12.32 12.30
C TRP A 103 9.41 13.08 13.61
N GLN A 104 8.34 13.70 14.11
CA GLN A 104 8.34 14.36 15.42
C GLN A 104 8.53 13.34 16.54
N GLN A 105 7.81 12.21 16.51
CA GLN A 105 8.00 11.12 17.47
C GLN A 105 9.40 10.51 17.37
N TRP A 106 9.91 10.33 16.15
CA TRP A 106 11.27 9.85 15.90
C TRP A 106 12.36 10.87 16.31
N GLN A 107 12.13 12.17 16.13
CA GLN A 107 13.03 13.24 16.58
C GLN A 107 13.05 13.34 18.12
N ALA A 108 11.90 13.22 18.78
CA ALA A 108 11.81 13.16 20.23
C ALA A 108 12.58 11.94 20.78
N TYR A 109 12.49 10.79 20.10
CA TYR A 109 13.28 9.61 20.43
C TYR A 109 14.79 9.81 20.20
N ARG A 110 15.18 10.34 19.03
CA ARG A 110 16.60 10.62 18.70
C ARG A 110 17.29 11.53 19.71
N ARG A 111 16.58 12.51 20.27
CA ARG A 111 17.13 13.38 21.32
C ARG A 111 17.42 12.63 22.62
N ASN A 112 16.70 11.54 22.87
CA ASN A 112 16.77 10.78 24.13
C ASN A 112 17.58 9.47 24.01
N ASN A 113 17.80 8.92 22.82
CA ASN A 113 18.54 7.68 22.63
C ASN A 113 19.38 7.69 21.34
N ALA A 114 20.68 7.41 21.47
CA ALA A 114 21.59 7.24 20.35
C ALA A 114 21.48 5.82 19.79
N LEU A 115 20.91 5.65 18.59
CA LEU A 115 21.31 4.74 17.48
C LEU A 115 20.13 4.30 16.56
N ARG A 116 20.51 3.81 15.37
CA ARG A 116 19.76 3.59 14.11
C ARG A 116 18.83 2.37 14.11
N ALA A 117 17.79 2.39 13.26
CA ALA A 117 17.38 1.28 12.38
C ALA A 117 16.28 1.72 11.39
N SER A 118 16.31 1.18 10.16
CA SER A 118 15.28 1.25 9.14
C SER A 118 15.20 -0.12 8.46
N THR A 119 14.01 -0.71 8.37
CA THR A 119 13.74 -1.95 7.64
C THR A 119 12.46 -1.78 6.83
N VAL A 120 12.49 -2.14 5.55
CA VAL A 120 11.35 -2.16 4.63
C VAL A 120 11.21 -3.60 4.14
N TYR A 121 10.00 -4.16 4.23
CA TYR A 121 9.69 -5.46 3.63
C TYR A 121 9.11 -5.25 2.23
N TRP A 122 9.56 -6.07 1.27
CA TRP A 122 9.02 -6.19 -0.08
C TRP A 122 7.87 -7.18 -0.11
#